data_AF-A0A5A5RTY6-F1
#
_entry.id   AF-A0A5A5RTY6-F1
#
_cell.length_a   1.000
_cell.length_b   1.000
_cell.length_c   1.000
_cell.angle_alpha   90.00
_cell.angle_beta   90.00
_cell.angle_gamma   90.00
#
_symmetry.space_group_name_H-M   'P 1'
#
loop_
_entity.id
_entity.type
_entity.pdbx_description
1 polymer ?
#
loop_
_entity_poly.entity_id
_entity_poly.type
_entity_poly.pdbx_seq_one_letter_code
_entity_poly.pdbx_strand_id
1 'polypeptide(L)'
;MATDELQNLDKNIQRLKQQLAGKRDTLVKIAPEEEVRIKQQIEDLRRKIRDFEREKWDLIASDSQEASFPDAEVMVAEIVTELTAITTEPPDQLASPQILELLNQILAKLNQPERLAAAKLKASLSTIPPFVSLLGR
;
A
#
# COMPACT_ATOMS: atom_id res chain seq x y z
N MET A 1 20.39 6.54 -2.63
CA MET A 1 20.12 6.43 -1.18
C MET A 1 18.67 6.05 -0.95
N ALA A 2 17.70 6.97 -1.02
CA ALA A 2 16.28 6.61 -0.82
C ALA A 2 15.74 5.54 -1.80
N THR A 3 16.13 5.60 -3.08
CA THR A 3 15.74 4.56 -4.06
C THR A 3 16.32 3.17 -3.76
N ASP A 4 17.56 3.10 -3.27
CA ASP A 4 18.22 1.83 -2.93
C ASP A 4 17.61 1.23 -1.65
N GLU A 5 17.28 2.09 -0.68
CA GLU A 5 16.58 1.73 0.55
C GLU A 5 15.17 1.22 0.26
N LEU A 6 14.40 1.91 -0.59
CA LEU A 6 13.08 1.44 -1.06
C LEU A 6 13.16 0.07 -1.73
N GLN A 7 14.15 -0.14 -2.62
CA GLN A 7 14.36 -1.44 -3.25
C GLN A 7 14.72 -2.54 -2.24
N ASN A 8 15.50 -2.21 -1.21
CA ASN A 8 15.85 -3.16 -0.16
C ASN A 8 14.62 -3.52 0.70
N LEU A 9 13.80 -2.53 1.07
CA LEU A 9 12.54 -2.74 1.78
C LEU A 9 11.60 -3.64 0.98
N ASP A 10 11.46 -3.41 -0.33
CA ASP A 10 10.63 -4.26 -1.20
C ASP A 10 11.12 -5.72 -1.25
N LYS A 11 12.44 -5.92 -1.40
CA LYS A 11 13.04 -7.26 -1.37
C LYS A 11 12.80 -7.96 -0.03
N ASN A 12 12.91 -7.23 1.08
CA ASN A 12 12.68 -7.78 2.42
C ASN A 12 11.21 -8.14 2.64
N ILE A 13 10.28 -7.26 2.26
CA ILE A 13 8.83 -7.51 2.33
C ILE A 13 8.47 -8.74 1.50
N GLN A 14 8.96 -8.85 0.26
CA GLN A 14 8.69 -10.01 -0.59
C GLN A 14 9.21 -11.30 0.03
N ARG A 15 10.45 -11.31 0.55
CA ARG A 15 11.03 -12.48 1.21
C ARG A 15 10.19 -12.90 2.43
N LEU A 16 9.75 -11.96 3.25
CA LEU A 16 8.93 -12.25 4.43
C LEU A 16 7.54 -12.76 4.05
N LYS A 17 6.92 -12.22 2.99
CA LYS A 17 5.64 -12.73 2.46
C LYS A 17 5.77 -14.17 1.95
N GLN A 18 6.87 -14.51 1.28
CA GLN A 18 7.16 -15.90 0.88
C GLN A 18 7.32 -16.82 2.11
N GLN A 19 8.04 -16.40 3.14
CA GLN A 19 8.17 -17.17 4.38
C GLN A 19 6.82 -17.35 5.09
N LEU A 20 5.99 -16.31 5.12
CA LEU A 20 4.65 -16.35 5.69
C LEU A 20 3.77 -17.37 4.96
N ALA A 21 3.79 -17.38 3.63
CA ALA A 21 3.07 -18.36 2.82
C ALA A 21 3.52 -19.79 3.15
N GLY A 22 4.83 -20.05 3.15
CA GLY A 22 5.36 -21.38 3.49
C GLY A 22 4.99 -21.85 4.91
N LYS A 23 4.91 -20.94 5.89
CA LYS A 23 4.45 -21.28 7.25
C LYS A 23 2.95 -21.56 7.31
N ARG A 24 2.13 -20.84 6.54
CA ARG A 24 0.68 -21.12 6.42
C ARG A 24 0.46 -22.51 5.82
N ASP A 25 1.21 -22.87 4.78
CA ASP A 25 1.12 -24.20 4.17
C ASP A 25 1.57 -25.30 5.13
N THR A 26 2.61 -25.04 5.93
CA THR A 26 3.10 -25.96 6.96
C THR A 26 2.05 -26.17 8.05
N LEU A 27 1.38 -25.11 8.50
CA LEU A 27 0.38 -25.15 9.57
C LEU A 27 -0.76 -26.14 9.26
N VAL A 28 -1.12 -26.32 7.98
CA VAL A 28 -2.18 -27.24 7.55
C VAL A 28 -1.79 -28.71 7.72
N LYS A 29 -0.49 -29.04 7.70
CA LYS A 29 0.01 -30.43 7.66
C LYS A 29 0.77 -30.85 8.92
N ILE A 30 1.07 -29.91 9.81
CA ILE A 30 1.93 -30.15 10.96
C ILE A 30 1.20 -30.89 12.08
N ALA A 31 1.95 -31.57 12.94
CA ALA A 31 1.41 -32.22 14.12
C ALA A 31 0.89 -31.18 15.14
N PRO A 32 -0.18 -31.48 15.91
CA PRO A 32 -0.80 -30.53 16.84
C PRO A 32 0.17 -29.94 17.87
N GLU A 33 1.18 -30.70 18.29
CA GLU A 33 2.15 -30.26 19.31
C GLU A 33 3.03 -29.10 18.82
N GLU A 34 3.24 -29.00 17.50
CA GLU A 34 4.04 -27.93 16.90
C GLU A 34 3.19 -26.76 16.36
N GLU A 35 1.86 -26.91 16.36
CA GLU A 35 0.91 -25.93 15.81
C GLU A 35 1.03 -24.56 16.49
N VAL A 36 1.14 -24.55 17.82
CA VAL A 36 1.27 -23.32 18.62
C VAL A 36 2.51 -22.53 18.21
N ARG A 37 3.64 -23.22 18.03
CA ARG A 37 4.91 -22.60 17.62
C ARG A 37 4.80 -21.98 16.23
N ILE A 38 4.18 -22.67 15.28
CA ILE A 38 3.99 -22.15 13.92
C ILE A 38 3.05 -20.94 13.91
N LYS A 39 1.95 -20.97 14.68
CA LYS A 39 1.05 -19.81 14.83
C LYS A 39 1.78 -18.58 15.36
N GLN A 40 2.60 -18.72 16.38
CA GLN A 40 3.41 -17.62 16.91
C GLN A 40 4.37 -17.05 15.85
N GLN A 41 5.08 -17.92 15.12
CA GLN A 41 5.98 -17.48 14.05
C GLN A 41 5.24 -16.76 12.90
N ILE A 42 4.01 -17.19 12.58
CA ILE A 42 3.15 -16.50 11.61
C ILE A 42 2.81 -15.08 12.10
N GLU A 43 2.44 -14.93 13.37
CA GLU A 43 2.14 -13.61 13.95
C GLU A 43 3.36 -12.69 13.99
N ASP A 44 4.54 -13.23 14.34
CA ASP A 44 5.79 -12.47 14.33
C ASP A 44 6.17 -12.00 12.92
N LEU A 45 6.01 -12.87 11.91
CA LEU A 45 6.21 -12.48 10.52
C LEU A 45 5.24 -11.39 10.07
N ARG A 46 3.96 -11.51 10.45
CA ARG A 46 2.94 -10.49 10.15
C ARG A 46 3.30 -9.13 10.76
N ARG A 47 3.82 -9.11 11.99
CA ARG A 47 4.31 -7.88 12.64
C ARG A 47 5.47 -7.28 11.86
N LYS A 48 6.51 -8.07 11.57
CA LYS A 48 7.69 -7.60 10.82
C LYS A 48 7.34 -7.07 9.44
N ILE A 49 6.43 -7.73 8.72
CA ILE A 49 5.96 -7.25 7.41
C ILE A 49 5.32 -5.87 7.55
N ARG A 50 4.43 -5.68 8.53
CA ARG A 50 3.78 -4.38 8.76
C ARG A 50 4.78 -3.28 9.13
N ASP A 51 5.81 -3.62 9.90
CA ASP A 51 6.84 -2.64 10.29
C ASP A 51 7.64 -2.18 9.06
N PHE A 52 8.06 -3.11 8.18
CA PHE A 52 8.74 -2.75 6.93
C PHE A 52 7.84 -2.03 5.93
N GLU A 53 6.56 -2.42 5.83
CA GLU A 53 5.59 -1.70 4.99
C GLU A 53 5.43 -0.26 5.47
N ARG A 54 5.38 -0.04 6.79
CA ARG A 54 5.34 1.32 7.36
C ARG A 54 6.60 2.12 7.04
N GLU A 55 7.77 1.54 7.26
CA GLU A 55 9.05 2.20 6.95
C GLU A 55 9.14 2.59 5.47
N LYS A 56 8.69 1.70 4.57
CA LYS A 56 8.60 2.00 3.13
C LYS A 56 7.70 3.21 2.87
N TRP A 57 6.53 3.25 3.51
CA TRP A 57 5.59 4.35 3.32
C TRP A 57 6.09 5.67 3.89
N ASP A 58 6.76 5.65 5.04
CA ASP A 58 7.36 6.85 5.63
C ASP A 58 8.44 7.42 4.68
N LEU A 59 9.24 6.55 4.06
CA LEU A 59 10.23 6.96 3.07
C LEU A 59 9.60 7.54 1.79
N ILE A 60 8.55 6.89 1.25
CA ILE A 60 7.80 7.43 0.09
C ILE A 60 7.17 8.78 0.43
N ALA A 61 6.59 8.92 1.61
CA ALA A 61 5.98 10.17 2.05
C ALA A 61 7.03 11.28 2.16
N SER A 62 8.19 11.00 2.75
CA SER A 62 9.32 11.94 2.83
C SER A 62 9.80 12.37 1.45
N ASP A 63 10.10 11.41 0.56
CA ASP A 63 10.56 11.69 -0.81
C ASP A 63 9.52 12.51 -1.61
N SER A 64 8.22 12.22 -1.42
CA SER A 64 7.15 12.94 -2.11
C SER A 64 7.02 14.40 -1.69
N GLN A 65 7.43 14.77 -0.47
CA GLN A 65 7.42 16.15 -0.02
C GLN A 65 8.49 16.98 -0.74
N GLU A 66 9.63 16.38 -1.04
CA GLU A 66 10.75 17.03 -1.74
C GLU A 66 10.62 16.93 -3.27
N ALA A 67 9.78 16.02 -3.77
CA ALA A 67 9.55 15.84 -5.20
C ALA A 67 8.96 17.08 -5.89
N SER A 68 9.50 17.36 -7.09
CA SER A 68 8.94 18.29 -8.06
C SER A 68 8.09 17.53 -9.07
N PHE A 69 6.90 18.06 -9.38
CA PHE A 69 5.97 17.47 -10.33
C PHE A 69 5.80 18.45 -11.52
N PRO A 70 6.70 18.43 -12.52
CA PRO A 70 6.68 19.38 -13.63
C PRO A 70 5.41 19.29 -14.49
N ASP A 71 4.82 18.09 -14.61
CA ASP A 71 3.59 17.84 -15.38
C ASP A 71 2.39 17.52 -14.48
N ALA A 72 2.35 18.11 -13.28
CA ALA A 72 1.37 17.76 -12.26
C ALA A 72 -0.08 17.87 -12.73
N GLU A 73 -0.40 18.84 -13.61
CA GLU A 73 -1.76 19.03 -14.12
C GLU A 73 -2.21 17.85 -14.99
N VAL A 74 -1.35 17.40 -15.90
CA VAL A 74 -1.62 16.24 -16.76
C VAL A 74 -1.76 14.98 -15.91
N MET A 75 -0.83 14.77 -14.97
CA MET A 75 -0.89 13.63 -14.05
C MET A 75 -2.17 13.62 -13.20
N VAL A 76 -2.59 14.76 -12.65
CA VAL A 76 -3.84 14.86 -11.87
C VAL A 76 -5.04 14.53 -12.74
N ALA A 77 -5.10 15.04 -13.98
CA ALA A 77 -6.21 14.78 -14.88
C ALA A 77 -6.32 13.29 -15.25
N GLU A 78 -5.20 12.64 -15.55
CA GLU A 78 -5.13 11.20 -15.84
C GLU A 78 -5.58 10.37 -14.62
N ILE A 79 -5.00 10.64 -13.45
CA ILE A 79 -5.34 9.92 -12.21
C ILE A 79 -6.81 10.11 -11.83
N VAL A 80 -7.37 11.32 -11.95
CA VAL A 80 -8.79 11.57 -11.68
C VAL A 80 -9.67 10.78 -12.64
N THR A 81 -9.30 10.71 -13.92
CA THR A 81 -10.05 9.96 -14.93
C THR A 81 -10.06 8.46 -14.60
N GLU A 82 -8.89 7.88 -14.32
CA GLU A 82 -8.76 6.47 -13.98
C GLU A 82 -9.50 6.14 -12.67
N LEU A 83 -9.34 6.94 -11.63
CA LEU A 83 -10.02 6.73 -10.35
C LEU A 83 -11.54 6.87 -10.48
N THR A 84 -12.03 7.79 -11.32
CA THR A 84 -13.47 7.93 -11.57
C THR A 84 -14.02 6.67 -12.25
N ALA A 85 -13.30 6.12 -13.23
CA ALA A 85 -13.70 4.88 -13.89
C ALA A 85 -13.74 3.71 -12.89
N ILE A 86 -12.69 3.55 -12.08
CA ILE A 86 -12.60 2.46 -11.07
C ILE A 86 -13.68 2.59 -9.99
N THR A 87 -13.99 3.81 -9.54
CA THR A 87 -15.01 4.02 -8.50
C THR A 87 -16.44 3.86 -9.03
N THR A 88 -16.67 4.09 -10.33
CA THR A 88 -17.97 3.92 -10.98
C THR A 88 -18.24 2.46 -11.34
N GLU A 89 -17.24 1.78 -11.91
CA GLU A 89 -17.31 0.38 -12.30
C GLU A 89 -16.14 -0.40 -11.67
N PRO A 90 -16.22 -0.72 -10.36
CA PRO A 90 -15.11 -1.32 -9.67
C PRO A 90 -14.89 -2.77 -10.12
N PRO A 91 -13.65 -3.15 -10.47
CA PRO A 91 -13.33 -4.55 -10.70
C PRO A 91 -13.53 -5.34 -9.40
N ASP A 92 -13.86 -6.63 -9.51
CA ASP A 92 -14.18 -7.49 -8.36
C ASP A 92 -13.14 -7.44 -7.22
N GLN A 93 -11.87 -7.25 -7.58
CA GLN A 93 -10.74 -7.18 -6.65
C GLN A 93 -10.73 -5.88 -5.82
N LEU A 94 -11.34 -4.80 -6.33
CA LEU A 94 -11.39 -3.47 -5.69
C LEU A 94 -12.79 -3.11 -5.20
N ALA A 95 -13.79 -3.96 -5.42
CA ALA A 95 -15.19 -3.77 -4.99
C ALA A 95 -15.39 -3.83 -3.46
N SER A 96 -14.31 -3.89 -2.67
CA SER A 96 -14.40 -3.77 -1.21
C SER A 96 -14.86 -2.37 -0.80
N PRO A 97 -15.90 -2.21 0.04
CA PRO A 97 -16.39 -0.90 0.47
C PRO A 97 -15.29 -0.01 1.07
N GLN A 98 -14.35 -0.60 1.81
CA GLN A 98 -13.24 0.09 2.44
C GLN A 98 -12.24 0.64 1.41
N ILE A 99 -11.98 -0.12 0.34
CA ILE A 99 -11.11 0.30 -0.76
C ILE A 99 -11.79 1.43 -1.52
N LEU A 100 -13.07 1.28 -1.87
CA LEU A 100 -13.83 2.30 -2.58
C LEU A 100 -13.94 3.60 -1.79
N GLU A 101 -14.15 3.53 -0.47
CA GLU A 101 -14.15 4.71 0.39
C GLU A 101 -12.80 5.44 0.34
N LEU A 102 -11.69 4.71 0.43
CA LEU A 102 -10.35 5.30 0.33
C LEU A 102 -10.11 5.94 -1.03
N LEU A 103 -10.48 5.27 -2.13
CA LEU A 103 -10.34 5.81 -3.49
C LEU A 103 -11.17 7.09 -3.66
N ASN A 104 -12.38 7.13 -3.11
CA ASN A 104 -13.21 8.34 -3.11
C ASN A 104 -12.58 9.49 -2.30
N GLN A 105 -11.94 9.19 -1.16
CA GLN A 105 -11.21 10.21 -0.40
C GLN A 105 -10.03 10.78 -1.20
N ILE A 106 -9.27 9.93 -1.89
CA ILE A 106 -8.18 10.35 -2.78
C ILE A 106 -8.72 11.22 -3.92
N LEU A 107 -9.80 10.79 -4.58
CA LEU A 107 -10.45 11.54 -5.65
C LEU A 107 -10.93 12.91 -5.15
N ALA A 108 -11.50 12.99 -3.94
CA ALA A 108 -11.89 14.25 -3.31
C ALA A 108 -10.70 15.18 -3.07
N LYS A 109 -9.53 14.66 -2.68
CA LYS A 109 -8.29 15.45 -2.50
C LYS A 109 -7.75 15.99 -3.83
N LEU A 110 -7.82 15.20 -4.90
CA LEU A 110 -7.40 15.60 -6.25
C LEU A 110 -8.33 16.65 -6.86
N ASN A 111 -9.63 16.56 -6.57
CA ASN A 111 -10.65 17.49 -7.07
C ASN A 111 -10.81 18.76 -6.23
N GLN A 112 -10.00 18.97 -5.17
CA GLN A 112 -10.11 20.19 -4.36
C GLN A 112 -9.90 21.44 -5.23
N PRO A 113 -10.82 22.42 -5.21
CA PRO A 113 -10.61 23.67 -5.90
C PRO A 113 -9.42 24.43 -5.27
N GLU A 114 -8.77 25.31 -6.05
CA GLU A 114 -7.77 26.29 -5.58
C GLU A 114 -6.38 25.76 -5.13
N ARG A 115 -6.14 24.44 -5.16
CA ARG A 115 -4.78 23.88 -4.96
C ARG A 115 -4.04 23.69 -6.28
N LEU A 116 -2.74 24.02 -6.29
CA LEU A 116 -1.82 23.64 -7.36
C LEU A 116 -1.84 22.10 -7.53
N ALA A 117 -1.75 21.62 -8.78
CA ALA A 117 -1.80 20.19 -9.08
C ALA A 117 -0.74 19.37 -8.31
N ALA A 118 0.47 19.90 -8.17
CA ALA A 118 1.51 19.27 -7.36
C ALA A 118 1.12 19.13 -5.87
N ALA A 119 0.45 20.14 -5.31
CA ALA A 119 -0.03 20.09 -3.93
C ALA A 119 -1.17 19.09 -3.74
N LYS A 120 -2.01 18.91 -4.78
CA LYS A 120 -3.06 17.87 -4.81
C LYS A 120 -2.45 16.47 -4.78
N LEU A 121 -1.43 16.21 -5.61
CA LEU A 121 -0.72 14.93 -5.63
C LEU A 121 -0.10 14.60 -4.24
N LYS A 122 0.61 15.55 -3.63
CA LYS A 122 1.20 15.38 -2.29
C LYS A 122 0.14 15.11 -1.21
N ALA A 123 -0.98 15.83 -1.25
CA ALA A 123 -2.08 15.64 -0.31
C ALA A 123 -2.76 14.27 -0.46
N SER A 124 -2.90 13.78 -1.69
CA SER A 124 -3.46 12.47 -2.00
C SER A 124 -2.56 11.34 -1.53
N LEU A 125 -1.24 11.44 -1.76
CA LEU A 125 -0.27 10.46 -1.24
C LEU A 125 -0.33 10.35 0.29
N SER A 126 -0.48 11.47 0.99
CA SER A 126 -0.63 11.51 2.46
C SER A 126 -1.93 10.87 2.95
N THR A 127 -2.91 10.64 2.08
CA THR A 127 -4.20 10.03 2.43
C THR A 127 -4.13 8.50 2.35
N ILE A 128 -3.12 7.93 1.69
CA ILE A 128 -2.94 6.49 1.56
C ILE A 128 -2.40 5.92 2.88
N PRO A 129 -3.12 5.00 3.56
CA PRO A 129 -2.63 4.38 4.77
C PRO A 129 -1.35 3.56 4.52
N PRO A 130 -0.41 3.50 5.48
CA PRO A 130 0.85 2.79 5.33
C PRO A 130 0.70 1.25 5.32
N PHE A 131 -0.53 0.72 5.34
CA PHE A 131 -0.83 -0.70 5.44
C PHE A 131 -1.83 -1.15 4.37
N VAL A 132 -2.03 -0.38 3.29
CA VAL A 132 -2.80 -0.87 2.13
C VAL A 132 -1.97 -1.93 1.41
N SER A 133 -2.07 -3.18 1.89
CA SER A 133 -1.67 -4.34 1.10
C SER A 133 -2.71 -4.52 -0.01
N LEU A 134 -2.42 -4.03 -1.23
CA LEU A 134 -3.26 -4.26 -2.43
C LEU A 134 -3.31 -5.73 -2.88
N LEU A 135 -2.74 -6.65 -2.10
CA LEU A 135 -2.71 -8.08 -2.39
C LEU A 135 -3.02 -8.87 -1.11
N GLY A 136 -4.23 -9.43 -1.07
CA GLY A 136 -4.55 -10.72 -0.44
C GLY A 136 -4.75 -10.73 1.08
N ARG A 137 -5.98 -11.03 1.51
CA ARG A 137 -6.23 -11.72 2.77
C ARG A 137 -5.61 -13.12 2.72
#